data_AF-V7AKB7-F1
#
_entry.id   AF-V7AKB7-F1
#
_cell.length_a   1.000
_cell.length_b   1.000
_cell.length_c   1.000
_cell.angle_alpha   90.00
_cell.angle_beta   90.00
_cell.angle_gamma   90.00
#
_symmetry.space_group_name_H-M   'P 1'
#
loop_
_entity.id
_entity.type
_entity.pdbx_description
1 polymer ?
#
loop_
_entity_poly.entity_id
_entity_poly.type
_entity_poly.pdbx_seq_one_letter_code
_entity_poly.pdbx_strand_id
1 'polypeptide(L)' 'MDLYCTSQSVIKPCKPMNLVRSYASVVRLNGGIYVFGGGNGYIWYDTIESYNPVHDNWTMHPSLNQKKGSLSGTALD' A
#
# COMPACT_ATOMS: atom_id res chain seq x y z
N MET A 1 -8.49 2.81 3.08
CA MET A 1 -7.31 3.08 3.92
C MET A 1 -7.71 4.20 4.84
N ASP A 2 -7.25 4.22 6.08
CA ASP A 2 -7.54 5.33 6.98
C ASP A 2 -6.28 6.12 7.28
N LEU A 3 -6.38 7.45 7.27
CA LEU A 3 -5.32 8.36 7.66
C LEU A 3 -5.59 8.85 9.07
N TYR A 4 -4.66 8.57 9.99
CA TYR A 4 -4.73 9.09 11.35
C TYR A 4 -4.00 10.44 11.45
N CYS A 5 -4.72 11.47 11.87
CA CYS A 5 -4.18 12.79 12.13
C CYS A 5 -3.74 12.89 13.59
N THR A 6 -2.44 12.97 13.86
CA THR A 6 -1.89 12.98 15.23
C THR A 6 -2.15 14.27 15.99
N SER A 7 -2.30 15.41 15.31
CA SER A 7 -2.56 16.70 15.96
C SER A 7 -4.01 16.87 16.41
N GLN A 8 -4.93 16.15 15.78
CA GLN A 8 -6.37 16.24 16.06
C GLN A 8 -6.94 14.96 16.67
N SER A 9 -6.15 13.88 16.74
CA SER A 9 -6.59 12.56 17.19
C SER A 9 -7.81 12.03 16.42
N VAL A 10 -7.92 12.36 15.14
CA VAL A 10 -9.04 11.99 14.26
C VAL A 10 -8.57 11.02 13.18
N ILE A 11 -9.44 10.06 12.86
CA ILE A 11 -9.28 9.15 11.73
C ILE A 11 -10.06 9.71 10.54
N LYS A 12 -9.41 9.86 9.39
CA LYS A 12 -10.03 10.26 8.13
C LYS A 12 -10.04 9.08 7.16
N PRO A 13 -11.19 8.67 6.61
CA PRO A 13 -11.24 7.66 5.57
C PRO A 13 -10.63 8.18 4.26
N CYS A 14 -9.87 7.32 3.59
CA CYS A 14 -9.32 7.53 2.25
C CYS A 14 -9.79 6.42 1.31
N LYS A 15 -9.67 6.66 0.00
CA LYS A 15 -10.06 5.70 -1.02
C LYS A 15 -9.48 4.32 -0.73
N PRO A 16 -10.27 3.23 -0.82
CA PRO A 16 -9.76 1.89 -0.64
C PRO A 16 -8.77 1.53 -1.74
N MET A 17 -7.82 0.64 -1.42
CA MET A 17 -6.94 0.01 -2.40
C MET A 17 -7.75 -0.70 -3.48
N ASN A 18 -7.15 -0.94 -4.65
CA ASN A 18 -7.81 -1.68 -5.72
C ASN A 18 -7.96 -3.16 -5.37
N LEU A 19 -7.03 -3.70 -4.57
CA LEU A 19 -7.02 -5.09 -4.12
C LEU A 19 -7.00 -5.15 -2.59
N VAL A 20 -7.67 -6.15 -2.03
CA VAL A 20 -7.52 -6.50 -0.61
C VAL A 20 -6.16 -7.17 -0.41
N ARG A 21 -5.32 -6.64 0.48
CA ARG A 21 -3.96 -7.17 0.69
C ARG A 21 -3.66 -7.39 2.17
N SER A 22 -3.81 -8.63 2.62
CA SER A 22 -3.25 -9.10 3.88
C SER A 22 -1.75 -9.41 3.71
N TYR A 23 -0.95 -9.20 4.77
CA TYR A 23 0.49 -9.47 4.78
C TYR A 23 1.30 -8.70 3.72
N ALA A 24 0.80 -7.55 3.25
CA ALA A 24 1.54 -6.71 2.32
C ALA A 24 2.65 -5.95 3.04
N SER A 25 3.68 -5.57 2.27
CA SER A 25 4.67 -4.59 2.72
C SER A 25 4.26 -3.19 2.28
N VAL A 26 4.59 -2.18 3.08
CA VAL A 26 4.27 -0.77 2.81
C VAL A 26 5.51 0.08 2.99
N VAL A 27 5.72 1.05 2.10
CA VAL A 27 6.79 2.06 2.23
C VAL A 27 6.30 3.43 1.82
N ARG A 28 6.85 4.49 2.41
CA ARG A 28 6.70 5.85 1.92
C ARG A 28 7.83 6.16 0.95
N LEU A 29 7.50 6.60 -0.26
CA LEU A 29 8.48 6.94 -1.30
C LEU A 29 7.94 8.07 -2.17
N ASN A 30 8.77 9.07 -2.47
CA ASN A 30 8.43 10.21 -3.35
C ASN A 30 7.08 10.89 -3.01
N GLY A 31 6.79 11.05 -1.71
CA GLY A 31 5.55 11.66 -1.25
C GLY A 31 4.29 10.79 -1.34
N GLY A 32 4.39 9.57 -1.88
CA GLY A 32 3.31 8.58 -1.92
C GLY A 32 3.52 7.43 -0.94
N ILE A 33 2.53 6.54 -0.86
CA ILE A 33 2.60 5.28 -0.12
C ILE A 33 2.56 4.15 -1.14
N TYR A 34 3.54 3.26 -1.12
CA TYR A 34 3.60 2.10 -2.00
C TYR A 34 3.33 0.84 -1.19
N VAL A 35 2.51 -0.05 -1.77
CA VAL A 35 2.11 -1.33 -1.17
C VAL A 35 2.51 -2.46 -2.12
N PHE A 36 3.25 -3.43 -1.60
CA PHE A 36 3.85 -4.52 -2.38
C PHE A 36 3.33 -5.88 -1.92
N GLY A 37 2.95 -6.71 -2.90
CA GLY A 37 2.58 -8.10 -2.66
C GLY A 37 1.37 -8.23 -1.71
N GLY A 38 1.48 -9.15 -0.75
CA GLY A 38 0.38 -9.54 0.12
C GLY A 38 -0.58 -10.50 -0.58
N GLY A 39 -1.79 -10.67 -0.06
CA GLY A 39 -2.77 -11.62 -0.62
C GLY A 39 -4.16 -11.47 -0.03
N ASN A 40 -5.14 -12.19 -0.59
CA ASN A 40 -6.52 -12.23 -0.06
C ASN A 40 -6.80 -13.43 0.87
N GLY A 41 -5.74 -14.12 1.32
CA GLY A 41 -5.85 -15.34 2.14
C GLY A 41 -5.89 -16.64 1.34
N TYR A 42 -6.15 -16.59 0.02
CA TYR A 42 -6.12 -17.75 -0.87
C TYR A 42 -4.93 -17.71 -1.83
N ILE A 43 -4.64 -16.52 -2.37
CA ILE A 43 -3.55 -16.30 -3.31
C ILE A 43 -2.65 -15.17 -2.86
N TRP A 44 -1.35 -15.33 -3.13
CA TRP A 44 -0.36 -14.27 -3.02
C TRP A 44 -0.34 -13.42 -4.29
N TYR A 45 -0.03 -12.14 -4.13
CA TYR A 45 0.14 -11.19 -5.21
C TYR A 45 1.62 -10.87 -5.42
N ASP A 46 1.94 -10.59 -6.67
CA ASP A 46 3.17 -9.92 -7.10
C ASP A 46 2.90 -8.46 -7.45
N THR A 47 1.65 -8.02 -7.46
CA THR A 47 1.27 -6.68 -7.89
C THR A 47 1.68 -5.63 -6.86
N ILE A 48 1.90 -4.42 -7.37
CA ILE A 48 2.25 -3.24 -6.60
C ILE A 48 1.19 -2.17 -6.85
N GLU A 49 0.79 -1.42 -5.82
CA GLU A 49 -0.01 -0.23 -6.00
C GLU A 49 0.46 0.91 -5.09
N SER A 50 0.30 2.15 -5.56
CA SER A 50 0.68 3.34 -4.81
C SER A 50 -0.51 4.26 -4.58
N TYR A 51 -0.60 4.81 -3.38
CA TYR A 51 -1.56 5.84 -3.01
C TYR A 51 -0.97 7.24 -3.20
N ASN A 52 -1.70 8.09 -3.93
CA ASN A 52 -1.42 9.51 -4.02
C ASN A 52 -2.33 10.28 -3.06
N PRO A 53 -1.80 10.87 -1.97
CA PRO A 53 -2.62 11.57 -0.98
C PRO A 53 -3.20 12.90 -1.48
N VAL A 54 -2.65 13.49 -2.55
CA VAL A 54 -3.15 14.75 -3.13
C VAL A 54 -4.45 14.51 -3.90
N HIS A 55 -4.53 13.39 -4.60
CA HIS A 55 -5.66 13.05 -5.48
C HIS A 55 -6.59 11.97 -4.90
N ASP A 56 -6.29 11.46 -3.70
CA ASP A 56 -7.01 10.37 -3.05
C ASP A 56 -7.27 9.18 -3.99
N ASN A 57 -6.21 8.70 -4.64
CA ASN A 57 -6.32 7.61 -5.60
C ASN A 57 -5.18 6.60 -5.51
N TRP A 58 -5.46 5.41 -6.03
CA TRP A 58 -4.52 4.29 -6.11
C TRP A 58 -4.15 4.04 -7.57
N THR A 59 -2.87 3.81 -7.82
CA THR A 59 -2.31 3.51 -9.14
C THR A 59 -1.59 2.17 -9.10
N MET A 60 -1.89 1.28 -10.05
CA MET A 60 -1.19 0.01 -10.21
C MET A 60 0.17 0.20 -10.88
N HIS A 61 1.16 -0.59 -10.46
CA HIS A 61 2.53 -0.56 -10.95
C HIS A 61 2.97 -1.94 -11.47
N PRO A 62 4.10 -2.02 -12.20
CA PRO A 62 4.67 -3.30 -12.63
C PRO A 62 4.85 -4.29 -11.47
N SER A 63 4.63 -5.58 -11.73
CA SER A 63 4.71 -6.62 -10.71
C SER A 63 6.14 -6.88 -10.23
N LEU A 64 6.25 -7.37 -9.00
CA LEU A 64 7.42 -8.06 -8.48
C LEU A 64 7.72 -9.31 -9.32
N ASN A 65 8.96 -9.80 -9.22
CA ASN A 65 9.38 -11.02 -9.92
C ASN A 65 8.68 -12.29 -9.42
N GLN A 66 8.10 -12.26 -8.22
CA GLN A 66 7.41 -13.39 -7.60
C GLN A 66 6.25 -12.92 -6.71
N LYS A 67 5.21 -13.76 -6.63
CA LYS A 67 4.09 -13.56 -5.70
C LYS A 67 4.56 -13.81 -4.27
N LYS A 68 4.40 -12.84 -3.38
CA LYS A 68 4.89 -12.95 -2.00
C LYS A 68 4.10 -12.07 -1.02
N GLY A 69 3.93 -12.59 0.19
CA GLY A 69 3.45 -11.84 1.35
C GLY A 69 4.47 -11.88 2.49
N SER A 70 4.13 -11.26 3.61
CA SER A 70 4.97 -11.16 4.83
C SER A 70 6.34 -10.56 4.54
N LEU A 71 6.36 -9.53 3.70
CA LEU A 71 7.56 -8.80 3.30
C LEU A 71 7.85 -7.65 4.27
N SER A 72 9.12 -7.28 4.39
CA SER A 72 9.54 -5.98 4.94
C SER A 72 9.95 -5.07 3.80
N GLY A 73 9.60 -3.78 3.89
CA GLY A 73 9.90 -2.77 2.89
C GLY A 73 10.59 -1.58 3.54
N THR A 74 11.66 -1.11 2.92
CA THR A 74 12.37 0.10 3.32
C THR A 74 12.65 0.94 2.09
N ALA A 75 12.54 2.26 2.22
CA ALA A 75 13.05 3.19 1.23
C ALA A 75 14.48 3.54 1.61
N LEU A 76 15.33 3.70 0.61
CA LEU A 76 16.67 4.25 0.77
C LEU A 76 16.67 5.57 0.01
N ASP A 77 17.04 6.63 0.72
CA ASP A 77 17.21 7.97 0.18
C ASP A 77 18.66 8.20 -0.25
#